data_AF-A0A3D4WPG7-F1
#
_entry.id   AF-A0A3D4WPG7-F1
#
_cell.length_a   1.000
_cell.length_b   1.000
_cell.length_c   1.000
_cell.angle_alpha   90.00
_cell.angle_beta   90.00
_cell.angle_gamma   90.00
#
_symmetry.space_group_name_H-M   'P 1'
#
loop_
_entity.id
_entity.type
_entity.pdbx_description
1 polymer ?
#
loop_
_entity_poly.entity_id
_entity_poly.type
_entity_poly.pdbx_seq_one_letter_code
_entity_poly.pdbx_strand_id
1 'polypeptide(L)'
;MLGRMGLMVAAFIVASSMVYVVNDIADRKRDRLHPDKRHRPIASGEVSVAAATALAAALAVPLVALIGVLTLQDAWPVLLYLALNAAYSWKLKHFPLLDVFTVATGFVLRLVGGYEATGDPIAEWLLFCVLALCLVLILGKRRHELAAGGAGHRPALSG
;
A
#
# COMPACT_ATOMS: atom_id res chain seq x y z
N MET A 1 1.34 -26.56 -3.10
CA MET A 1 0.26 -25.55 -3.22
C MET A 1 0.11 -24.73 -1.94
N LEU A 2 -0.36 -25.30 -0.82
CA LEU A 2 -0.56 -24.55 0.44
C LEU A 2 0.70 -23.83 0.97
N GLY A 3 1.89 -24.45 0.85
CA GLY A 3 3.15 -23.81 1.26
C GLY A 3 3.49 -22.54 0.47
N ARG A 4 3.31 -22.56 -0.87
CA ARG A 4 3.54 -21.39 -1.74
C ARG A 4 2.56 -20.26 -1.44
N MET A 5 1.28 -20.62 -1.20
CA MET A 5 0.28 -19.64 -0.77
C MET A 5 0.63 -19.01 0.58
N GLY A 6 1.09 -19.80 1.54
CA GLY A 6 1.54 -19.30 2.85
C GLY A 6 2.71 -18.32 2.72
N LEU A 7 3.71 -18.65 1.89
CA LEU A 7 4.84 -17.77 1.60
C LEU A 7 4.39 -16.46 0.94
N MET A 8 3.47 -16.53 -0.03
CA MET A 8 2.94 -15.36 -0.71
C MET A 8 2.16 -14.44 0.25
N VAL A 9 1.30 -15.02 1.09
CA VAL A 9 0.55 -14.28 2.12
C VAL A 9 1.52 -13.62 3.10
N ALA A 10 2.52 -14.34 3.59
CA ALA A 10 3.55 -13.79 4.47
C ALA A 10 4.31 -12.64 3.79
N ALA A 11 4.72 -12.81 2.54
CA ALA A 11 5.43 -11.80 1.77
C ALA A 11 4.61 -10.51 1.63
N PHE A 12 3.33 -10.61 1.26
CA PHE A 12 2.45 -9.45 1.18
C PHE A 12 2.18 -8.80 2.54
N ILE A 13 2.03 -9.58 3.61
CA ILE A 13 1.85 -9.03 4.97
C ILE A 13 3.07 -8.21 5.36
N VAL A 14 4.27 -8.79 5.26
CA VAL A 14 5.51 -8.10 5.63
C VAL A 14 5.76 -6.89 4.73
N ALA A 15 5.57 -7.02 3.42
CA ALA A 15 5.69 -5.92 2.47
C ALA A 15 4.72 -4.77 2.78
N SER A 16 3.45 -5.09 3.07
CA SER A 16 2.43 -4.08 3.40
C SER A 16 2.77 -3.36 4.69
N SER A 17 3.15 -4.09 5.74
CA SER A 17 3.53 -3.51 7.02
C SER A 17 4.73 -2.58 6.89
N MET A 18 5.77 -2.99 6.15
CA MET A 18 6.95 -2.16 5.90
C MET A 18 6.57 -0.88 5.15
N VAL A 19 5.77 -0.99 4.08
CA VAL A 19 5.29 0.16 3.31
C VAL A 19 4.49 1.12 4.18
N TYR A 20 3.60 0.62 5.04
CA TYR A 20 2.83 1.49 5.95
C TYR A 20 3.72 2.24 6.93
N VAL A 21 4.70 1.57 7.55
CA VAL A 21 5.64 2.22 8.46
C VAL A 21 6.43 3.32 7.75
N VAL A 22 6.97 3.02 6.56
CA VAL A 22 7.71 4.01 5.75
C VAL A 22 6.82 5.21 5.37
N ASN A 23 5.57 4.95 4.99
CA ASN A 23 4.62 5.99 4.63
C ASN A 23 4.25 6.87 5.83
N ASP A 24 3.99 6.29 7.01
CA ASP A 24 3.67 7.06 8.22
C ASP A 24 4.87 7.90 8.69
N ILE A 25 6.11 7.43 8.51
CA ILE A 25 7.32 8.24 8.73
C ILE A 25 7.35 9.45 7.78
N ALA A 26 7.14 9.21 6.48
CA ALA A 26 7.20 10.24 5.45
C ALA A 26 6.09 11.28 5.60
N ASP A 27 4.89 10.86 6.00
CA ASP A 27 3.71 11.71 6.13
C ASP A 27 3.57 12.33 7.53
N ARG A 28 4.42 11.95 8.50
CA ARG A 28 4.42 12.42 9.90
C ARG A 28 4.11 13.91 10.06
N LYS A 29 4.84 14.78 9.36
CA LYS A 29 4.68 16.25 9.51
C LYS A 29 3.31 16.73 9.05
N ARG A 30 2.80 16.16 7.95
CA ARG A 30 1.47 16.48 7.41
C ARG A 30 0.37 15.94 8.30
N ASP A 31 0.54 14.70 8.77
CA ASP A 31 -0.45 14.03 9.60
C ASP A 31 -0.60 14.71 10.97
N ARG A 32 0.46 15.30 11.52
CA ARG A 32 0.41 16.15 12.72
C ARG A 32 -0.53 17.36 12.60
N LEU A 33 -0.68 17.91 11.39
CA LEU A 33 -1.53 19.08 11.15
C LEU A 33 -2.98 18.71 10.86
N HIS A 34 -3.29 17.43 10.67
CA HIS A 34 -4.61 16.96 10.31
C HIS A 34 -5.47 16.70 11.56
N PRO A 35 -6.75 17.10 11.59
CA PRO A 35 -7.62 16.94 12.76
C PRO A 35 -7.71 15.49 13.28
N ASP A 36 -7.91 14.53 12.37
CA ASP A 36 -7.97 13.11 12.77
C ASP A 36 -6.61 12.39 12.78
N LYS A 37 -5.75 12.62 11.76
CA LYS A 37 -4.50 11.86 11.58
C LYS A 37 -3.39 12.26 12.57
N ARG A 38 -3.56 13.34 13.33
CA ARG A 38 -2.61 13.76 14.37
C ARG A 38 -2.43 12.72 15.48
N HIS A 39 -3.43 11.85 15.67
CA HIS A 39 -3.41 10.79 16.68
C HIS A 39 -2.66 9.52 16.25
N ARG A 40 -2.12 9.48 15.02
CA ARG A 40 -1.28 8.36 14.58
C ARG A 40 0.00 8.27 15.44
N PRO A 41 0.47 7.08 15.84
CA PRO A 41 1.57 6.94 16.81
C PRO A 41 2.86 7.69 16.45
N ILE A 42 3.23 7.72 15.17
CA ILE A 42 4.44 8.43 14.69
C ILE A 42 4.20 9.96 14.63
N ALA A 43 2.96 10.38 14.29
CA ALA A 43 2.57 11.78 14.24
C ALA A 43 2.43 12.38 15.64
N SER A 44 1.77 11.70 16.56
CA SER A 44 1.59 12.11 17.96
C SER A 44 2.91 12.08 18.75
N GLY A 45 3.87 11.26 18.31
CA GLY A 45 5.17 11.10 18.96
C GLY A 45 5.22 9.96 19.98
N GLU A 46 4.14 9.17 20.12
CA GLU A 46 4.14 7.92 20.89
C GLU A 46 5.21 6.94 20.41
N VAL A 47 5.46 6.91 19.10
CA VAL A 47 6.55 6.14 18.49
C VAL A 47 7.57 7.11 17.90
N SER A 48 8.84 6.98 18.33
CA SER A 48 9.92 7.78 17.79
C SER A 48 10.23 7.40 16.33
N VAL A 49 10.70 8.36 15.53
CA VAL A 49 11.11 8.08 14.14
C VAL A 49 12.23 7.04 14.08
N ALA A 50 13.13 7.05 15.07
CA ALA A 50 14.18 6.05 15.18
C ALA A 50 13.61 4.65 15.40
N ALA A 51 12.64 4.49 16.30
CA ALA A 51 11.96 3.21 16.54
C ALA A 51 11.17 2.73 15.31
N ALA A 52 10.44 3.63 14.64
CA ALA A 52 9.73 3.29 13.41
C ALA A 52 10.69 2.89 12.28
N THR A 53 11.83 3.57 12.15
CA THR A 53 12.87 3.22 11.16
C THR A 53 13.50 1.87 11.47
N ALA A 54 13.77 1.58 12.75
CA ALA A 54 14.26 0.28 13.19
C ALA A 54 13.25 -0.84 12.89
N LEU A 55 11.95 -0.60 13.09
CA LEU A 55 10.90 -1.55 12.72
C LEU A 55 10.86 -1.79 11.20
N ALA A 56 10.93 -0.73 10.38
CA ALA A 56 10.99 -0.87 8.92
C ALA A 56 12.20 -1.70 8.48
N ALA A 57 13.38 -1.45 9.07
CA ALA A 57 14.59 -2.24 8.80
C ALA A 57 14.43 -3.70 9.25
N ALA A 58 13.84 -3.94 10.42
CA ALA A 58 13.57 -5.28 10.94
C ALA A 58 12.58 -6.06 10.06
N LEU A 59 11.60 -5.38 9.44
CA LEU A 59 10.68 -5.98 8.48
C LEU A 59 11.33 -6.24 7.11
N ALA A 60 12.36 -5.48 6.74
CA ALA A 60 13.07 -5.67 5.47
C ALA A 60 13.81 -7.02 5.42
N VAL A 61 14.36 -7.48 6.55
CA VAL A 61 15.10 -8.76 6.64
C VAL A 61 14.22 -9.97 6.26
N PRO A 62 13.08 -10.24 6.91
CA PRO A 62 12.21 -11.35 6.52
C PRO A 62 11.60 -11.13 5.14
N LEU A 63 11.37 -9.89 4.70
CA LEU A 63 10.87 -9.62 3.35
C LEU A 63 11.87 -10.09 2.28
N VAL A 64 13.15 -9.75 2.44
CA VAL A 64 14.22 -10.20 1.53
C VAL A 64 14.33 -11.73 1.55
N ALA A 65 14.28 -12.34 2.74
CA ALA A 65 14.31 -13.79 2.87
C ALA A 65 13.12 -14.47 2.16
N LEU A 66 11.89 -13.95 2.35
CA LEU A 66 10.69 -14.46 1.70
C LEU A 66 10.77 -14.33 0.18
N ILE A 67 11.20 -13.19 -0.33
CA ILE A 67 11.40 -12.98 -1.77
C ILE A 67 12.47 -13.93 -2.32
N GLY A 68 13.55 -14.18 -1.58
CA GLY A 68 14.62 -15.10 -1.99
C GLY A 68 14.21 -16.57 -2.04
N VAL A 69 13.16 -16.97 -1.30
CA VAL A 69 12.58 -18.32 -1.35
C VAL A 69 11.58 -18.47 -2.50
N LEU A 70 10.92 -17.37 -2.90
CA LEU A 70 10.02 -17.38 -4.05
C LEU A 70 10.81 -17.48 -5.36
N THR A 71 10.23 -18.14 -6.36
CA THR A 71 10.78 -18.11 -7.72
C THR A 71 10.59 -16.70 -8.30
N LEU A 72 11.41 -16.31 -9.30
CA LEU A 72 11.23 -15.03 -9.98
C LEU A 72 9.82 -14.88 -10.59
N GLN A 73 9.25 -15.98 -11.07
CA GLN A 73 7.89 -16.04 -11.61
C GLN A 73 6.83 -15.82 -10.53
N ASP A 74 7.08 -16.24 -9.30
CA ASP A 74 6.13 -16.00 -8.20
C ASP A 74 6.33 -14.62 -7.56
N ALA A 75 7.56 -14.10 -7.55
CA ALA A 75 7.91 -12.90 -6.81
C ALA A 75 7.51 -11.58 -7.51
N TRP A 76 7.29 -11.59 -8.83
CA TRP A 76 7.03 -10.36 -9.59
C TRP A 76 5.85 -9.52 -9.07
N PRO A 77 4.72 -10.06 -8.58
CA PRO A 77 3.62 -9.25 -8.06
C PRO A 77 4.00 -8.50 -6.79
N VAL A 78 4.81 -9.13 -5.93
CA VAL A 78 5.33 -8.52 -4.69
C VAL A 78 6.36 -7.43 -5.03
N LEU A 79 7.26 -7.70 -5.97
CA LEU A 79 8.26 -6.73 -6.42
C LEU A 79 7.61 -5.51 -7.07
N LEU A 80 6.62 -5.73 -7.95
CA LEU A 80 5.86 -4.66 -8.57
C LEU A 80 5.04 -3.89 -7.54
N TYR A 81 4.47 -4.57 -6.54
CA TYR A 81 3.78 -3.90 -5.43
C TYR A 81 4.74 -2.98 -4.65
N LEU A 82 5.94 -3.43 -4.32
CA LEU A 82 6.95 -2.61 -3.64
C LEU A 82 7.40 -1.44 -4.50
N ALA A 83 7.66 -1.66 -5.79
CA ALA A 83 8.05 -0.62 -6.74
C ALA A 83 6.95 0.44 -6.90
N LEU A 84 5.69 0.01 -7.02
CA LEU A 84 4.52 0.89 -7.11
C LEU A 84 4.38 1.75 -5.85
N ASN A 85 4.54 1.16 -4.67
CA ASN A 85 4.48 1.91 -3.41
C ASN A 85 5.66 2.87 -3.24
N ALA A 86 6.88 2.48 -3.63
CA ALA A 86 8.03 3.38 -3.62
C ALA A 86 7.84 4.58 -4.57
N ALA A 87 7.39 4.32 -5.81
CA ALA A 87 7.05 5.35 -6.78
C ALA A 87 5.94 6.28 -6.26
N TYR A 88 4.96 5.72 -5.55
CA TYR A 88 3.88 6.46 -4.94
C TYR A 88 4.37 7.44 -3.88
N SER A 89 5.19 6.96 -2.95
CA SER A 89 5.72 7.77 -1.83
C SER A 89 6.62 8.91 -2.32
N TRP A 90 7.32 8.72 -3.43
CA TRP A 90 8.25 9.72 -4.00
C TRP A 90 7.60 10.76 -4.91
N LYS A 91 6.75 10.37 -5.86
CA LYS A 91 6.22 11.31 -6.88
C LYS A 91 4.70 11.27 -7.04
N LEU A 92 4.06 10.11 -6.99
CA LEU A 92 2.66 9.99 -7.44
C LEU A 92 1.64 10.58 -6.46
N LYS A 93 1.99 10.79 -5.19
CA LYS A 93 1.11 11.41 -4.17
C LYS A 93 0.60 12.82 -4.48
N HIS A 94 1.12 13.46 -5.54
CA HIS A 94 0.73 14.80 -5.97
C HIS A 94 -0.40 14.78 -7.01
N PHE A 95 -0.73 13.62 -7.59
CA PHE A 95 -1.80 13.45 -8.58
C PHE A 95 -3.01 12.72 -7.96
N PRO A 96 -4.13 13.40 -7.69
CA PRO A 96 -5.26 12.84 -6.92
C PRO A 96 -5.87 11.57 -7.51
N LEU A 97 -5.96 11.47 -8.84
CA LEU A 97 -6.48 10.29 -9.52
C LEU A 97 -5.50 9.11 -9.48
N LEU A 98 -4.20 9.40 -9.57
CA LEU A 98 -3.16 8.38 -9.67
C LEU A 98 -2.98 7.62 -8.36
N ASP A 99 -3.26 8.27 -7.24
CA ASP A 99 -3.35 7.65 -5.91
C ASP A 99 -4.42 6.56 -5.83
N VAL A 100 -5.62 6.85 -6.35
CA VAL A 100 -6.74 5.91 -6.33
C VAL A 100 -6.41 4.65 -7.14
N PHE A 101 -5.83 4.82 -8.32
CA PHE A 101 -5.37 3.70 -9.14
C PHE A 101 -4.23 2.93 -8.48
N THR A 102 -3.26 3.60 -7.85
CA THR A 102 -2.14 2.95 -7.15
C THR A 102 -2.65 1.99 -6.07
N VAL A 103 -3.58 2.45 -5.22
CA VAL A 103 -4.13 1.62 -4.14
C VAL A 103 -4.95 0.45 -4.72
N ALA A 104 -5.78 0.70 -5.73
CA ALA A 104 -6.57 -0.35 -6.38
C ALA A 104 -5.69 -1.41 -7.06
N THR A 105 -4.66 -1.00 -7.79
CA THR A 105 -3.66 -1.91 -8.38
C THR A 105 -2.96 -2.73 -7.31
N GLY A 106 -2.70 -2.18 -6.13
CA GLY A 106 -2.15 -2.94 -5.00
C GLY A 106 -3.03 -4.13 -4.59
N PHE A 107 -4.35 -4.02 -4.63
CA PHE A 107 -5.26 -5.14 -4.37
C PHE A 107 -5.26 -6.16 -5.51
N VAL A 108 -5.23 -5.68 -6.75
CA VAL A 108 -5.11 -6.54 -7.93
C VAL A 108 -3.82 -7.37 -7.89
N LEU A 109 -2.69 -6.77 -7.53
CA LEU A 109 -1.41 -7.48 -7.41
C LEU A 109 -1.43 -8.59 -6.35
N ARG A 110 -2.18 -8.40 -5.26
CA ARG A 110 -2.37 -9.46 -4.24
C ARG A 110 -3.18 -10.62 -4.79
N LEU A 111 -4.23 -10.34 -5.56
CA LEU A 111 -5.01 -11.38 -6.23
C LEU A 111 -4.14 -12.16 -7.22
N VAL A 112 -3.37 -11.44 -8.05
CA VAL A 112 -2.44 -12.05 -9.02
C VAL A 112 -1.40 -12.91 -8.31
N GLY A 113 -0.78 -12.43 -7.23
CA GLY A 113 0.15 -13.26 -6.45
C GLY A 113 -0.49 -14.52 -5.87
N GLY A 114 -1.79 -14.48 -5.55
CA GLY A 114 -2.57 -15.67 -5.20
C GLY A 114 -2.63 -16.69 -6.32
N TYR A 115 -2.93 -16.26 -7.55
CA TYR A 115 -2.94 -17.12 -8.74
C TYR A 115 -1.55 -17.70 -9.06
N GLU A 116 -0.49 -16.89 -8.99
CA GLU A 116 0.88 -17.37 -9.20
C GLU A 116 1.26 -18.46 -8.16
N ALA A 117 0.84 -18.26 -6.90
CA ALA A 117 1.12 -19.22 -5.83
C ALA A 117 0.35 -20.54 -5.99
N THR A 118 -0.86 -20.52 -6.57
CA THR A 118 -1.61 -21.75 -6.88
C THR A 118 -1.18 -22.38 -8.20
N GLY A 119 -0.68 -21.58 -9.15
CA GLY A 119 -0.37 -22.00 -10.52
C GLY A 119 -1.61 -22.06 -11.42
N ASP A 120 -2.74 -21.52 -10.97
CA ASP A 120 -3.97 -21.50 -11.75
C ASP A 120 -3.97 -20.32 -12.74
N PRO A 121 -4.61 -20.47 -13.91
CA PRO A 121 -4.78 -19.35 -14.83
C PRO A 121 -5.60 -18.23 -14.18
N ILE A 122 -5.18 -16.99 -14.39
CA ILE A 122 -5.84 -15.82 -13.81
C ILE A 122 -7.22 -15.64 -14.44
N ALA A 123 -8.26 -15.56 -13.61
CA ALA A 123 -9.59 -15.23 -14.06
C ALA A 123 -9.70 -13.72 -14.33
N GLU A 124 -9.63 -13.31 -15.59
CA GLU A 124 -9.65 -11.90 -16.00
C GLU A 124 -10.87 -11.14 -15.45
N TRP A 125 -12.05 -11.78 -15.48
CA TRP A 125 -13.27 -11.19 -14.95
C TRP A 125 -13.16 -10.85 -13.45
N LEU A 126 -12.43 -11.67 -12.68
CA LEU A 126 -12.22 -11.43 -11.25
C LEU A 126 -11.28 -10.24 -11.03
N LEU A 127 -10.25 -10.06 -11.88
CA LEU A 127 -9.39 -8.87 -11.84
C LEU A 127 -10.22 -7.59 -12.04
N PHE A 128 -11.11 -7.59 -13.04
CA PHE A 128 -11.99 -6.44 -13.29
C PHE A 128 -12.93 -6.17 -12.13
N CYS A 129 -13.54 -7.22 -11.56
CA CYS A 129 -14.41 -7.08 -10.39
C CYS A 129 -13.66 -6.48 -9.19
N VAL A 130 -12.47 -6.99 -8.87
CA VAL A 130 -11.65 -6.49 -7.75
C VAL A 130 -11.19 -5.07 -8.01
N LEU A 131 -10.74 -4.75 -9.22
CA LEU A 131 -10.33 -3.40 -9.60
C LEU A 131 -11.49 -2.41 -9.46
N ALA A 132 -12.64 -2.71 -10.07
CA ALA A 132 -13.82 -1.85 -10.02
C ALA A 132 -14.32 -1.63 -8.59
N LEU A 133 -14.41 -2.71 -7.79
CA LEU A 133 -14.81 -2.62 -6.39
C LEU A 133 -13.85 -1.75 -5.59
N CYS A 134 -12.53 -1.95 -5.74
CA CYS A 134 -11.53 -1.14 -5.05
C CYS A 134 -11.65 0.33 -5.45
N LEU A 135 -11.81 0.63 -6.74
CA LEU A 135 -11.99 2.01 -7.22
C LEU A 135 -13.24 2.66 -6.59
N VAL A 136 -14.39 1.96 -6.57
CA VAL A 136 -15.62 2.47 -5.94
C VAL A 136 -15.41 2.79 -4.46
N LEU A 137 -14.76 1.88 -3.71
CA LEU A 137 -14.51 2.08 -2.28
C LEU A 137 -13.56 3.26 -2.02
N ILE A 138 -12.48 3.36 -2.78
CA ILE A 138 -11.48 4.42 -2.61
C ILE A 138 -12.07 5.78 -3.03
N LEU A 139 -12.80 5.85 -4.15
CA LEU A 139 -13.47 7.08 -4.59
C LEU A 139 -14.55 7.51 -3.59
N GLY A 140 -15.31 6.55 -3.03
CA GLY A 140 -16.28 6.82 -1.97
C GLY A 140 -15.64 7.45 -0.75
N LYS A 141 -14.51 6.88 -0.28
CA LYS A 141 -13.71 7.46 0.81
C LYS A 141 -13.23 8.87 0.48
N ARG A 142 -12.69 9.09 -0.72
CA ARG A 142 -12.21 10.41 -1.15
C ARG A 142 -13.33 11.45 -1.23
N ARG A 143 -14.50 11.07 -1.74
CA ARG A 143 -15.69 11.94 -1.77
C ARG A 143 -16.15 12.32 -0.37
N HIS A 144 -16.13 11.38 0.58
CA HIS A 144 -16.46 11.66 1.96
C HIS A 144 -15.45 12.62 2.62
N GLU A 145 -14.15 12.40 2.40
CA GLU A 145 -13.08 13.31 2.86
C GLU A 145 -13.26 14.73 2.29
N LEU A 146 -13.69 14.87 1.02
CA LEU A 146 -13.99 16.17 0.41
C LEU A 146 -15.21 16.86 1.02
N ALA A 147 -16.28 16.10 1.28
CA ALA A 147 -17.49 16.63 1.91
C ALA A 147 -17.23 17.07 3.36
N ALA A 148 -16.35 16.36 4.09
CA ALA A 148 -15.99 16.68 5.47
C ALA A 148 -14.93 17.80 5.60
N GLY A 149 -14.12 18.03 4.56
CA GLY A 149 -12.91 18.86 4.62
C GLY A 149 -12.97 20.25 3.96
N GLY A 150 -14.16 20.73 3.58
CA GLY A 150 -14.45 22.09 3.06
C GLY A 150 -13.29 22.87 2.42
N ALA A 151 -13.10 22.75 1.10
CA ALA A 151 -12.32 23.58 0.14
C ALA A 151 -10.88 24.09 0.47
N GLY A 152 -10.42 24.12 1.72
CA GLY A 152 -9.20 24.80 2.15
C GLY A 152 -7.99 23.91 2.39
N HIS A 153 -8.10 22.59 2.21
CA HIS A 153 -7.06 21.65 2.68
C HIS A 153 -6.13 21.05 1.60
N ARG A 154 -6.40 21.21 0.29
CA ARG A 154 -5.46 20.79 -0.78
C ARG A 154 -5.58 21.63 -2.07
N PRO A 155 -4.51 22.32 -2.52
CA PRO A 155 -4.48 23.10 -3.77
C PRO A 155 -4.59 22.26 -5.06
N ALA A 156 -4.54 20.94 -4.99
CA ALA A 156 -4.59 20.07 -6.17
C ALA A 156 -6.02 19.86 -6.72
N LEU A 157 -7.02 20.49 -6.11
CA LEU A 157 -8.44 20.39 -6.49
C LEU A 157 -9.08 21.76 -6.75
N SER A 158 -8.32 22.85 -6.71
CA SER A 158 -8.74 24.09 -7.35
C SER A 158 -8.51 23.90 -8.85
N GLY A 159 -9.60 23.62 -9.57
CA GLY A 159 -9.60 23.71 -11.03
C GLY A 159 -9.21 25.10 -11.51
#